data_AF-A0AAJ6VYP6-F1
#
_entry.id   AF-A0AAJ6VYP6-F1
#
_cell.length_a   1.000
_cell.length_b   1.000
_cell.length_c   1.000
_cell.angle_alpha   90.00
_cell.angle_beta   90.00
_cell.angle_gamma   90.00
#
_symmetry.space_group_name_H-M   'P 1'
#
loop_
_entity.id
_entity.type
_entity.pdbx_description
1 polymer ?
#
loop_
_entity_poly.entity_id
_entity_poly.type
_entity_poly.pdbx_seq_one_letter_code
_entity_poly.pdbx_strand_id
1 'polypeptide(L)'
;MYDPNKAYPAQPGFAPQSGYVPQPGYPPQGGYAPQPGYPPQEGYGGQPGFAPQPGYEQPPAYGADGGMAGSGFSSKEIRQVFVRKVYTLLSIQLLVTTAFIVFFSTNQGTTRWVRENPGVILAGYLVFIITYFSLVCCEGVRRNHPGNLILLSVFTLAMSFMTGVITTAYKIDSVMLALGICAICCIGVTLFSFNTKYDFTSCAGVLFVLLIALIVFGFVLIFTHSPIAQKIYAGLGAMLFMAFLAFDTQMIMGGKKVELSPEEHVFATIMLYMDIVQIFLFLLQLFGERK
;
A
#
# COMPACT_ATOMS: atom_id res chain seq x y z
N MET A 1 -7.73 38.31 38.22
CA MET A 1 -6.37 38.63 38.68
C MET A 1 -5.63 37.32 38.88
N TYR A 2 -4.72 37.01 37.96
CA TYR A 2 -3.85 35.83 38.01
C TYR A 2 -2.52 36.29 38.60
N ASP A 3 -2.08 35.66 39.70
CA ASP A 3 -0.82 35.98 40.38
C ASP A 3 0.25 34.96 39.96
N PRO A 4 1.24 35.37 39.15
CA PRO A 4 2.26 34.46 38.61
C PRO A 4 3.34 34.04 39.61
N ASN A 5 3.28 34.46 40.89
CA ASN A 5 4.36 34.22 41.87
C ASN A 5 4.04 33.21 42.98
N LYS A 6 3.02 32.35 42.83
CA LYS A 6 2.73 31.30 43.82
C LYS A 6 3.61 30.05 43.58
N ALA A 7 4.73 29.97 44.30
CA ALA A 7 5.60 28.80 44.32
C ALA A 7 4.91 27.60 45.02
N TYR A 8 4.99 26.42 44.40
CA TYR A 8 4.52 25.15 44.98
C TYR A 8 5.61 24.55 45.90
N PRO A 9 5.24 23.90 47.02
CA PRO A 9 6.21 23.24 47.91
C PRO A 9 6.80 21.99 47.25
N ALA A 10 8.09 21.74 47.49
CA ALA A 10 8.82 20.58 46.98
C ALA A 10 8.36 19.27 47.65
N GLN A 11 8.17 18.21 46.86
CA GLN A 11 7.90 16.85 47.35
C GLN A 11 9.20 16.21 47.88
N PRO A 12 9.15 15.43 48.99
CA PRO A 12 10.29 14.65 49.46
C PRO A 12 10.64 13.53 48.46
N GLY A 13 11.92 13.44 48.09
CA GLY A 13 12.45 12.39 47.23
C GLY A 13 12.50 11.01 47.92
N PHE A 14 12.44 9.96 47.11
CA PHE A 14 12.55 8.56 47.56
C PHE A 14 13.95 8.25 48.12
N ALA A 15 13.99 7.41 49.16
CA ALA A 15 15.22 6.89 49.76
C ALA A 15 15.96 5.94 48.80
N PRO A 16 17.31 5.95 48.78
CA PRO A 16 18.09 5.12 47.85
C PRO A 16 18.16 3.65 48.29
N GLN A 17 17.95 2.76 47.33
CA GLN A 17 18.13 1.31 47.45
C GLN A 17 19.59 0.94 47.14
N SER A 18 20.26 0.30 48.09
CA SER A 18 21.68 -0.09 48.03
C SER A 18 21.90 -1.23 47.02
N GLY A 19 22.73 -1.02 45.99
CA GLY A 19 23.09 -2.12 45.07
C GLY A 19 23.89 -1.83 43.81
N TYR A 20 24.29 -0.59 43.50
CA TYR A 20 25.10 -0.31 42.30
C TYR A 20 26.45 0.32 42.66
N VAL A 21 27.52 -0.30 42.16
CA VAL A 21 28.88 0.26 42.13
C VAL A 21 28.93 1.48 41.22
N PRO A 22 29.54 2.61 41.63
CA PRO A 22 29.63 3.80 40.79
C PRO A 22 30.62 3.61 39.63
N GLN A 23 30.17 3.90 38.41
CA GLN A 23 31.03 4.08 37.23
C GLN A 23 31.81 5.41 37.36
N PRO A 24 33.10 5.46 36.96
CA PRO A 24 33.83 6.73 36.86
C PRO A 24 33.15 7.66 35.86
N GLY A 25 32.80 8.86 36.32
CA GLY A 25 32.20 9.90 35.48
C GLY A 25 33.14 10.36 34.37
N TYR A 26 32.57 10.68 33.21
CA TYR A 26 33.28 11.37 32.14
C TYR A 26 33.75 12.76 32.63
N PRO A 27 34.97 13.19 32.24
CA PRO A 27 35.41 14.55 32.54
C PRO A 27 34.50 15.57 31.84
N PRO A 28 34.30 16.76 32.43
CA PRO A 28 33.48 17.81 31.82
C PRO A 28 34.10 18.24 30.48
N GLN A 29 33.32 18.16 29.40
CA GLN A 29 33.66 18.76 28.13
C GLN A 29 33.69 20.29 28.28
N GLY A 30 34.86 20.88 28.05
CA GLY A 30 35.01 22.33 27.96
C GLY A 30 34.12 22.88 26.86
N GLY A 31 33.48 24.02 27.14
CA GLY A 31 32.61 24.71 26.21
C GLY A 31 33.33 25.01 24.88
N TYR A 32 32.58 24.90 23.78
CA TYR A 32 33.05 25.26 22.45
C TYR A 32 33.51 26.72 22.43
N ALA A 33 34.74 26.95 21.95
CA ALA A 33 35.20 28.28 21.61
C ALA A 33 34.37 28.82 20.43
N PRO A 34 33.98 30.11 20.42
CA PRO A 34 33.28 30.69 19.29
C PRO A 34 34.17 30.66 18.05
N GLN A 35 33.66 30.08 16.95
CA GLN A 35 34.32 30.14 15.64
C GLN A 35 34.35 31.60 15.15
N PRO A 36 35.48 32.09 14.59
CA PRO A 36 35.50 33.33 13.85
C PRO A 36 34.52 33.25 12.67
N GLY A 37 33.64 34.24 12.55
CA GLY A 37 32.75 34.38 11.41
C GLY A 37 33.53 34.45 10.11
N TYR A 38 32.98 33.88 9.05
CA TYR A 38 33.52 34.01 7.70
C TYR A 38 33.63 35.49 7.31
N PRO A 39 34.74 35.92 6.69
CA PRO A 39 34.81 37.26 6.11
C PRO A 39 33.77 37.38 4.97
N PRO A 40 33.17 38.57 4.77
CA PRO A 40 32.30 38.80 3.63
C PRO A 40 33.06 38.56 2.33
N GLN A 41 32.50 37.73 1.44
CA GLN A 41 33.07 37.48 0.13
C GLN A 41 32.80 38.71 -0.74
N GLU A 42 33.86 39.44 -1.10
CA GLU A 42 33.78 40.53 -2.07
C GLU A 42 33.25 39.98 -3.40
N GLY A 43 32.21 40.62 -3.92
CA GLY A 43 31.60 40.27 -5.20
C GLY A 43 32.63 40.35 -6.32
N TYR A 44 32.61 39.35 -7.21
CA TYR A 44 33.41 39.37 -8.42
C TYR A 44 33.13 40.66 -9.20
N GLY A 45 34.16 41.49 -9.35
CA GLY A 45 34.16 42.63 -10.26
C GLY A 45 33.91 42.17 -11.69
N GLY A 46 33.02 42.87 -12.39
CA GLY A 46 32.64 42.55 -13.76
C GLY A 46 33.84 42.60 -14.71
N GLN A 47 34.02 41.52 -15.49
CA GLN A 47 34.88 41.55 -16.67
C GLN A 47 34.27 42.48 -17.73
N PRO A 48 35.08 43.32 -18.41
CA PRO A 48 34.62 44.05 -19.60
C PRO A 48 34.15 43.05 -20.66
N GLY A 49 32.88 43.17 -21.06
CA GLY A 49 32.26 42.32 -22.06
C GLY A 49 32.93 42.44 -23.42
N PHE A 50 33.00 41.30 -24.12
CA PHE A 50 33.35 41.27 -25.54
C PHE A 50 32.34 42.08 -26.36
N ALA A 51 32.84 42.81 -27.35
CA ALA A 51 32.01 43.56 -28.29
C ALA A 51 31.03 42.62 -29.03
N PRO A 52 29.76 43.03 -29.23
CA PRO A 52 28.78 42.18 -29.89
C PRO A 52 29.10 42.01 -31.38
N GLN A 53 29.19 40.76 -31.84
CA GLN A 53 29.17 40.39 -33.26
C GLN A 53 27.72 40.56 -33.80
N PRO A 54 27.52 41.15 -34.99
CA PRO A 54 26.18 41.30 -35.57
C PRO A 54 25.65 39.95 -36.09
N GLY A 55 24.50 39.49 -35.61
CA GLY A 55 23.79 38.36 -36.21
C GLY A 55 23.11 37.35 -35.28
N TYR A 56 23.10 37.55 -33.97
CA TYR A 56 22.42 36.64 -33.04
C TYR A 56 21.40 37.43 -32.21
N GLU A 57 20.12 37.09 -32.35
CA GLU A 57 19.08 37.60 -31.47
C GLU A 57 19.31 37.04 -30.06
N GLN A 58 19.43 37.94 -29.07
CA GLN A 58 19.50 37.58 -27.66
C GLN A 58 18.13 37.03 -27.19
N PRO A 59 18.06 35.84 -26.59
CA PRO A 59 16.84 35.41 -25.91
C PRO A 59 16.56 36.33 -24.71
N PRO A 60 15.28 36.55 -24.34
CA PRO A 60 14.91 37.47 -23.29
C PRO A 60 15.56 37.08 -21.95
N ALA A 61 16.06 38.10 -21.25
CA ALA A 61 16.72 37.99 -19.96
C ALA A 61 15.83 37.26 -18.93
N TYR A 62 16.34 36.15 -18.40
CA TYR A 62 15.71 35.40 -17.32
C TYR A 62 15.78 36.25 -16.04
N GLY A 63 14.61 36.62 -15.51
CA GLY A 63 14.49 37.31 -14.25
C GLY A 63 15.10 36.49 -13.11
N ALA A 64 15.72 37.20 -12.17
CA ALA A 64 16.25 36.64 -10.94
C ALA A 64 15.11 36.08 -10.08
N ASP A 65 14.79 34.81 -10.26
CA ASP A 65 14.13 34.00 -9.23
C ASP A 65 14.95 32.73 -9.04
N GLY A 66 15.53 32.61 -7.85
CA GLY A 66 16.44 31.54 -7.48
C GLY A 66 15.69 30.22 -7.33
N GLY A 67 15.73 29.38 -8.35
CA GLY A 67 15.33 27.99 -8.29
C GLY A 67 15.87 27.26 -9.50
N MET A 68 16.84 26.38 -9.27
CA MET A 68 17.40 25.46 -10.28
C MET A 68 16.27 24.87 -11.14
N ALA A 69 16.18 25.30 -12.41
CA ALA A 69 15.44 24.60 -13.44
C ALA A 69 16.20 23.31 -13.81
N GLY A 70 16.27 22.39 -12.85
CA GLY A 70 16.38 20.97 -13.17
C GLY A 70 15.08 20.54 -13.83
N SER A 71 15.13 19.56 -14.73
CA SER A 71 14.00 18.94 -15.43
C SER A 71 12.92 18.41 -14.47
N GLY A 72 12.13 19.29 -13.88
CA GLY A 72 11.19 19.00 -12.82
C GLY A 72 9.85 18.59 -13.41
N PHE A 73 9.59 17.28 -13.48
CA PHE A 73 8.24 16.79 -13.65
C PHE A 73 7.32 17.45 -12.62
N SER A 74 6.14 17.93 -13.04
CA SER A 74 5.13 18.40 -12.10
C SER A 74 4.73 17.25 -11.19
N SER A 75 4.56 17.46 -9.88
CA SER A 75 4.15 16.41 -8.93
C SER A 75 2.87 15.68 -9.39
N LYS A 76 2.01 16.37 -10.14
CA LYS A 76 0.80 15.80 -10.76
C LYS A 76 1.13 14.83 -11.89
N GLU A 77 2.10 15.14 -12.74
CA GLU A 77 2.53 14.27 -13.84
C GLU A 77 3.18 12.99 -13.31
N ILE A 78 4.06 13.11 -12.31
CA ILE A 78 4.67 11.96 -11.61
C ILE A 78 3.56 11.06 -11.05
N ARG A 79 2.56 11.66 -10.40
CA ARG A 79 1.43 10.94 -9.83
C ARG A 79 0.59 10.23 -10.90
N GLN A 80 0.32 10.87 -12.05
CA GLN A 80 -0.41 10.26 -13.16
C GLN A 80 0.34 9.05 -13.75
N VAL A 81 1.66 9.16 -13.92
CA VAL A 81 2.50 8.05 -14.38
C VAL A 81 2.46 6.89 -13.39
N PHE A 82 2.54 7.19 -12.09
CA PHE A 82 2.40 6.20 -11.02
C PHE A 82 1.04 5.49 -11.06
N VAL A 83 -0.07 6.24 -11.07
CA VAL A 83 -1.43 5.68 -11.15
C VAL A 83 -1.56 4.79 -12.39
N ARG A 84 -1.12 5.26 -13.57
CA ARG A 84 -1.18 4.46 -14.81
C ARG A 84 -0.40 3.16 -14.67
N LYS A 85 0.79 3.20 -14.08
CA LYS A 85 1.63 2.00 -13.87
C LYS A 85 0.95 1.00 -12.94
N VAL A 86 0.40 1.46 -11.83
CA VAL A 86 -0.30 0.62 -10.85
C VAL A 86 -1.49 -0.08 -11.48
N TYR A 87 -2.37 0.66 -12.16
CA TYR A 87 -3.56 0.10 -12.79
C TYR A 87 -3.23 -0.82 -13.98
N THR A 88 -2.14 -0.55 -14.71
CA THR A 88 -1.67 -1.45 -15.77
C THR A 88 -1.24 -2.80 -15.21
N LEU A 89 -0.42 -2.80 -14.14
CA LEU A 89 0.01 -4.03 -13.47
C LEU A 89 -1.20 -4.77 -12.87
N LEU A 90 -2.10 -4.04 -12.20
CA LEU A 90 -3.32 -4.60 -11.63
C LEU A 90 -4.19 -5.28 -12.70
N SER A 91 -4.42 -4.64 -13.85
CA SER A 91 -5.19 -5.24 -14.94
C SER A 91 -4.59 -6.56 -15.42
N ILE A 92 -3.25 -6.63 -15.55
CA ILE A 92 -2.56 -7.87 -15.91
C ILE A 92 -2.80 -8.94 -14.83
N GLN A 93 -2.68 -8.60 -13.55
CA GLN A 93 -2.90 -9.55 -12.46
C GLN A 93 -4.33 -10.11 -12.44
N LEU A 94 -5.32 -9.25 -12.65
CA LEU A 94 -6.73 -9.65 -12.69
C LEU A 94 -7.05 -10.51 -13.91
N LEU A 95 -6.46 -10.22 -15.08
CA LEU A 95 -6.60 -11.06 -16.28
C LEU A 95 -6.01 -12.45 -16.06
N VAL A 96 -4.80 -12.55 -15.49
CA VAL A 96 -4.18 -13.83 -15.14
C VAL A 96 -5.05 -14.59 -14.14
N THR A 97 -5.54 -13.91 -13.09
CA THR A 97 -6.41 -14.53 -12.07
C THR A 97 -7.69 -15.06 -12.68
N THR A 98 -8.33 -14.27 -13.55
CA THR A 98 -9.56 -14.68 -14.25
C THR A 98 -9.31 -15.88 -15.15
N ALA A 99 -8.18 -15.91 -15.88
CA ALA A 99 -7.81 -17.05 -16.71
C ALA A 99 -7.65 -18.34 -15.89
N PHE A 100 -6.99 -18.26 -14.73
CA PHE A 100 -6.89 -19.39 -13.79
C PHE A 100 -8.26 -19.83 -13.27
N ILE A 101 -9.11 -18.89 -12.83
CA ILE A 101 -10.46 -19.21 -12.35
C ILE A 101 -11.25 -19.94 -13.44
N VAL A 102 -11.26 -19.43 -14.68
CA VAL A 102 -11.97 -20.05 -15.80
C VAL A 102 -11.39 -21.44 -16.11
N PHE A 103 -10.06 -21.56 -16.16
CA PHE A 103 -9.37 -22.83 -16.43
C PHE A 103 -9.73 -23.90 -15.39
N PHE A 104 -9.60 -23.60 -14.10
CA PHE A 104 -9.93 -24.53 -13.02
C PHE A 104 -11.42 -24.86 -12.95
N SER A 105 -12.29 -23.89 -13.25
CA SER A 105 -13.75 -24.09 -13.17
C SER A 105 -14.30 -24.93 -14.33
N THR A 106 -13.64 -24.92 -15.49
CA THR A 106 -14.09 -25.63 -16.71
C THR A 106 -13.40 -26.99 -16.88
N ASN A 107 -12.14 -27.13 -16.45
CA ASN A 107 -11.37 -28.35 -16.63
C ASN A 107 -11.54 -29.32 -15.45
N GLN A 108 -12.42 -30.30 -15.61
CA GLN A 108 -12.69 -31.31 -14.58
C GLN A 108 -11.47 -32.19 -14.24
N GLY A 109 -10.61 -32.47 -15.22
CA GLY A 109 -9.39 -33.26 -15.00
C GLY A 109 -8.41 -32.55 -14.07
N THR A 110 -8.20 -31.25 -14.29
CA THR A 110 -7.36 -30.41 -13.43
C THR A 110 -7.96 -30.26 -12.03
N THR A 111 -9.28 -30.06 -11.93
CA THR A 111 -9.99 -30.03 -10.65
C THR A 111 -9.76 -31.32 -9.85
N ARG A 112 -9.90 -32.48 -10.50
CA ARG A 112 -9.67 -33.77 -9.84
C ARG A 112 -8.22 -33.92 -9.40
N TRP A 113 -7.28 -33.64 -10.29
CA TRP A 113 -5.85 -33.78 -10.01
C TRP A 113 -5.40 -32.95 -8.81
N VAL A 114 -5.84 -31.69 -8.69
CA VAL A 114 -5.48 -30.85 -7.53
C VAL A 114 -6.07 -31.37 -6.22
N ARG A 115 -7.30 -31.91 -6.25
CA ARG A 115 -7.92 -32.52 -5.06
C ARG A 115 -7.21 -33.79 -4.61
N GLU A 116 -6.65 -34.55 -5.53
CA GLU A 116 -5.88 -35.77 -5.25
C GLU A 116 -4.44 -35.48 -4.80
N ASN A 117 -3.93 -34.27 -5.08
CA ASN A 117 -2.53 -33.88 -4.79
C ASN A 117 -2.47 -32.65 -3.86
N PRO A 118 -2.81 -32.80 -2.56
CA PRO A 118 -2.84 -31.68 -1.61
C PRO A 118 -1.48 -31.01 -1.41
N GLY A 119 -0.37 -31.71 -1.69
CA GLY A 119 0.98 -31.13 -1.64
C GLY A 119 1.16 -29.94 -2.59
N VAL A 120 0.47 -29.92 -3.73
CA VAL A 120 0.53 -28.81 -4.69
C VAL A 120 -0.21 -27.58 -4.16
N ILE A 121 -1.32 -27.79 -3.46
CA ILE A 121 -2.07 -26.73 -2.77
C ILE A 121 -1.17 -26.10 -1.70
N LEU A 122 -0.55 -26.93 -0.86
CA LEU A 122 0.36 -26.46 0.19
C LEU A 122 1.55 -25.68 -0.40
N ALA A 123 2.17 -26.18 -1.47
CA ALA A 123 3.24 -25.48 -2.17
C ALA A 123 2.77 -24.10 -2.68
N GLY A 124 1.57 -24.02 -3.24
CA GLY A 124 0.96 -22.75 -3.66
C GLY A 124 0.84 -21.74 -2.51
N TYR A 125 0.32 -22.17 -1.35
CA TYR A 125 0.23 -21.32 -0.15
C TYR A 125 1.61 -20.86 0.34
N LEU A 126 2.61 -21.76 0.36
CA LEU A 126 3.96 -21.39 0.79
C LEU A 126 4.59 -20.36 -0.15
N VAL A 127 4.48 -20.55 -1.46
CA VAL A 127 4.97 -19.59 -2.46
C VAL A 127 4.26 -18.25 -2.29
N PHE A 128 2.93 -18.24 -2.13
CA PHE A 128 2.17 -17.03 -1.88
C PHE A 128 2.66 -16.30 -0.62
N ILE A 129 2.77 -17.00 0.52
CA ILE A 129 3.21 -16.41 1.80
C ILE A 129 4.61 -15.81 1.67
N ILE A 130 5.57 -16.57 1.13
CA ILE A 130 6.96 -16.12 1.00
C ILE A 130 7.04 -14.87 0.11
N THR A 131 6.38 -14.89 -1.04
CA THR A 131 6.41 -13.78 -1.99
C THR A 131 5.65 -12.56 -1.45
N TYR A 132 4.50 -12.75 -0.81
CA TYR A 132 3.72 -11.68 -0.19
C TYR A 132 4.50 -10.97 0.91
N PHE A 133 5.05 -11.69 1.89
CA PHE A 133 5.83 -11.08 2.97
C PHE A 133 7.12 -10.44 2.45
N SER A 134 7.78 -11.04 1.46
CA SER A 134 8.96 -10.41 0.83
C SER A 134 8.61 -9.06 0.19
N LEU A 135 7.48 -8.97 -0.53
CA LEU A 135 7.05 -7.74 -1.18
C LEU A 135 6.45 -6.71 -0.23
N VAL A 136 5.83 -7.13 0.88
CA VAL A 136 5.15 -6.26 1.85
C VAL A 136 6.07 -5.80 2.99
N CYS A 137 7.04 -6.61 3.40
CA CYS A 137 7.93 -6.31 4.53
C CYS A 137 9.34 -5.85 4.10
N CYS A 138 9.80 -6.20 2.90
CA CYS A 138 11.16 -5.87 2.46
C CYS A 138 11.15 -4.75 1.41
N GLU A 139 11.40 -3.51 1.85
CA GLU A 139 11.46 -2.33 0.98
C GLU A 139 12.53 -2.43 -0.12
N GLY A 140 13.73 -2.92 0.24
CA GLY A 140 14.80 -3.14 -0.74
C GLY A 140 14.40 -4.09 -1.86
N VAL A 141 13.61 -5.13 -1.56
CA VAL A 141 13.15 -6.10 -2.57
C VAL A 141 12.09 -5.47 -3.48
N ARG A 142 11.10 -4.76 -2.92
CA ARG A 142 9.99 -4.20 -3.71
C ARG A 142 10.39 -3.00 -4.57
N ARG A 143 11.45 -2.27 -4.17
CA ARG A 143 11.98 -1.13 -4.93
C ARG A 143 13.06 -1.52 -5.95
N ASN A 144 13.65 -2.71 -5.82
CA ASN A 144 14.71 -3.14 -6.72
C ASN A 144 14.17 -3.72 -8.05
N HIS A 145 14.40 -3.02 -9.14
CA HIS A 145 14.02 -3.45 -10.49
C HIS A 145 15.17 -4.22 -11.18
N PRO A 146 14.91 -5.30 -11.95
CA PRO A 146 13.61 -5.88 -12.32
C PRO A 146 13.08 -6.96 -11.34
N GLY A 147 13.83 -7.25 -10.27
CA GLY A 147 13.50 -8.33 -9.32
C GLY A 147 12.10 -8.17 -8.70
N ASN A 148 11.68 -6.95 -8.42
CA ASN A 148 10.36 -6.63 -7.91
C ASN A 148 9.21 -7.10 -8.82
N LEU A 149 9.33 -6.94 -10.14
CA LEU A 149 8.33 -7.37 -11.10
C LEU A 149 8.31 -8.89 -11.26
N ILE A 150 9.47 -9.54 -11.23
CA ILE A 150 9.56 -11.01 -11.27
C ILE A 150 8.85 -11.57 -10.04
N LEU A 151 9.16 -11.04 -8.85
CA LEU A 151 8.56 -11.50 -7.61
C LEU A 151 7.05 -11.20 -7.57
N LEU A 152 6.63 -10.03 -8.07
CA LEU A 152 5.20 -9.70 -8.25
C LEU A 152 4.50 -10.68 -9.19
N SER A 153 5.17 -11.14 -10.25
CA SER A 153 4.64 -12.13 -11.18
C SER A 153 4.43 -13.49 -10.49
N VAL A 154 5.42 -13.94 -9.72
CA VAL A 154 5.32 -15.20 -8.95
C VAL A 154 4.22 -15.11 -7.91
N PHE A 155 4.13 -13.99 -7.18
CA PHE A 155 3.03 -13.70 -6.25
C PHE A 155 1.66 -13.79 -6.95
N THR A 156 1.53 -13.18 -8.12
CA THR A 156 0.29 -13.19 -8.92
C THR A 156 -0.09 -14.59 -9.34
N LEU A 157 0.85 -15.37 -9.85
CA LEU A 157 0.62 -16.75 -10.27
C LEU A 157 0.21 -17.64 -9.09
N ALA A 158 0.85 -17.49 -7.93
CA ALA A 158 0.52 -18.23 -6.73
C ALA A 158 -0.91 -17.89 -6.23
N MET A 159 -1.26 -16.60 -6.17
CA MET A 159 -2.59 -16.18 -5.75
C MET A 159 -3.68 -16.59 -6.78
N SER A 160 -3.37 -16.49 -8.07
CA SER A 160 -4.27 -16.93 -9.16
C SER A 160 -4.54 -18.42 -9.09
N PHE A 161 -3.49 -19.23 -8.87
CA PHE A 161 -3.60 -20.66 -8.64
C PHE A 161 -4.48 -20.96 -7.43
N MET A 162 -4.19 -20.38 -6.26
CA MET A 162 -4.97 -20.61 -5.04
C MET A 162 -6.44 -20.24 -5.21
N THR A 163 -6.71 -19.07 -5.82
CA THR A 163 -8.07 -18.61 -6.09
C THR A 163 -8.80 -19.55 -7.05
N GLY A 164 -8.15 -19.99 -8.13
CA GLY A 164 -8.71 -20.99 -9.04
C GLY A 164 -8.97 -22.34 -8.37
N VAL A 165 -8.11 -22.78 -7.46
CA VAL A 165 -8.34 -24.01 -6.68
C VAL A 165 -9.57 -23.86 -5.77
N ILE A 166 -9.76 -22.70 -5.12
CA ILE A 166 -10.93 -22.43 -4.29
C ILE A 166 -12.22 -22.52 -5.12
N THR A 167 -12.23 -22.02 -6.36
CA THR A 167 -13.42 -22.06 -7.22
C THR A 167 -13.81 -23.48 -7.64
N THR A 168 -12.90 -24.46 -7.55
CA THR A 168 -13.24 -25.86 -7.84
C THR A 168 -14.28 -26.45 -6.88
N ALA A 169 -14.48 -25.85 -5.70
CA ALA A 169 -15.51 -26.24 -4.74
C ALA A 169 -16.92 -25.74 -5.10
N TYR A 170 -17.03 -24.86 -6.09
CA TYR A 170 -18.28 -24.19 -6.46
C TYR A 170 -18.72 -24.56 -7.88
N LYS A 171 -20.02 -24.40 -8.16
CA LYS A 171 -20.58 -24.53 -9.51
C LYS A 171 -20.09 -23.38 -10.39
N ILE A 172 -19.87 -23.67 -11.67
CA ILE A 172 -19.32 -22.69 -12.63
C ILE A 172 -20.23 -21.47 -12.78
N ASP A 173 -21.55 -21.66 -12.80
CA ASP A 173 -22.52 -20.57 -12.96
C ASP A 173 -22.40 -19.57 -11.80
N SER A 174 -22.26 -20.04 -10.57
CA SER A 174 -22.07 -19.16 -9.41
C SER A 174 -20.69 -18.49 -9.40
N VAL A 175 -19.65 -19.16 -9.89
CA VAL A 175 -18.30 -18.58 -10.02
C VAL A 175 -18.31 -17.43 -11.02
N MET A 176 -18.93 -17.61 -12.20
CA MET A 176 -19.04 -16.58 -13.22
C MET A 176 -19.91 -15.42 -12.76
N LEU A 177 -21.00 -15.70 -12.03
CA LEU A 177 -21.83 -14.67 -11.40
C LEU A 177 -21.02 -13.83 -10.41
N ALA A 178 -20.28 -14.47 -9.49
CA ALA A 178 -19.46 -13.77 -8.50
C ALA A 178 -18.35 -12.93 -9.15
N LEU A 179 -17.71 -13.44 -10.21
CA LEU A 179 -16.75 -12.67 -11.01
C LEU A 179 -17.38 -11.42 -11.63
N GLY A 180 -18.57 -11.55 -12.23
CA GLY A 180 -19.29 -10.43 -12.84
C GLY A 180 -19.67 -9.36 -11.82
N ILE A 181 -20.22 -9.76 -10.67
CA ILE A 181 -20.57 -8.84 -9.58
C ILE A 181 -19.30 -8.16 -9.05
N CYS A 182 -18.23 -8.91 -8.83
CA CYS A 182 -16.94 -8.36 -8.36
C CYS A 182 -16.41 -7.28 -9.31
N ALA A 183 -16.39 -7.54 -10.62
CA ALA A 183 -15.93 -6.58 -11.62
C ALA A 183 -16.75 -5.27 -11.57
N ILE A 184 -18.08 -5.38 -11.54
CA ILE A 184 -18.98 -4.22 -11.47
C ILE A 184 -18.74 -3.42 -10.18
N CYS A 185 -18.67 -4.09 -9.04
CA CYS A 185 -18.41 -3.46 -7.74
C CYS A 185 -17.05 -2.76 -7.71
N CYS A 186 -15.98 -3.43 -8.16
CA CYS A 186 -14.63 -2.87 -8.12
C CYS A 186 -14.48 -1.66 -9.05
N ILE A 187 -15.05 -1.73 -10.27
CA ILE A 187 -15.08 -0.59 -11.19
C ILE A 187 -15.89 0.56 -10.58
N GLY A 188 -17.07 0.28 -10.03
CA GLY A 188 -17.93 1.27 -9.40
C GLY A 188 -17.26 1.99 -8.23
N VAL A 189 -16.65 1.23 -7.31
CA VAL A 189 -15.91 1.76 -6.16
C VAL A 189 -14.71 2.59 -6.60
N THR A 190 -13.95 2.11 -7.60
CA THR A 190 -12.77 2.83 -8.11
C THR A 190 -13.18 4.17 -8.73
N LEU A 191 -14.19 4.18 -9.61
CA LEU A 191 -14.71 5.39 -10.24
C LEU A 191 -15.31 6.36 -9.21
N PHE A 192 -16.03 5.84 -8.22
CA PHE A 192 -16.54 6.65 -7.12
C PHE A 192 -15.38 7.30 -6.34
N SER A 193 -14.35 6.53 -6.04
CA SER A 193 -13.18 6.99 -5.28
C SER A 193 -12.42 8.09 -6.00
N PHE A 194 -12.33 8.02 -7.34
CA PHE A 194 -11.72 9.03 -8.19
C PHE A 194 -12.44 10.38 -8.15
N ASN A 195 -13.76 10.36 -8.00
CA ASN A 195 -14.58 11.57 -8.13
C ASN A 195 -15.06 12.14 -6.79
N THR A 196 -15.07 11.32 -5.73
CA THR A 196 -15.63 11.73 -4.45
C THR A 196 -14.76 12.75 -3.71
N LYS A 197 -15.42 13.72 -3.09
CA LYS A 197 -14.76 14.68 -2.20
C LYS A 197 -14.46 14.08 -0.84
N TYR A 198 -15.22 13.06 -0.43
CA TYR A 198 -15.01 12.38 0.85
C TYR A 198 -13.61 11.76 0.90
N ASP A 199 -12.95 11.92 2.04
CA ASP A 199 -11.61 11.41 2.27
C ASP A 199 -11.68 10.10 3.07
N PHE A 200 -11.70 8.96 2.37
CA PHE A 200 -11.65 7.65 2.99
C PHE A 200 -10.34 7.43 3.76
N THR A 201 -9.24 8.07 3.34
CA THR A 201 -7.94 7.93 4.01
C THR A 201 -7.95 8.40 5.47
N SER A 202 -8.89 9.29 5.80
CA SER A 202 -9.16 9.73 7.17
C SER A 202 -9.72 8.62 8.08
N CYS A 203 -10.28 7.55 7.51
CA CYS A 203 -10.95 6.46 8.23
C CYS A 203 -10.05 5.24 8.48
N ALA A 204 -8.73 5.36 8.30
CA ALA A 204 -7.77 4.25 8.46
C ALA A 204 -7.98 3.46 9.76
N GLY A 205 -8.11 4.16 10.89
CA GLY A 205 -8.32 3.52 12.20
C GLY A 205 -9.65 2.76 12.30
N VAL A 206 -10.71 3.24 11.66
CA VAL A 206 -12.01 2.54 11.63
C VAL A 206 -11.90 1.27 10.80
N LEU A 207 -11.31 1.35 9.61
CA LEU A 207 -11.10 0.18 8.74
C LEU A 207 -10.24 -0.89 9.44
N PHE A 208 -9.21 -0.47 10.17
CA PHE A 208 -8.38 -1.37 10.96
C PHE A 208 -9.18 -2.11 12.04
N VAL A 209 -10.00 -1.39 12.83
CA VAL A 209 -10.85 -2.03 13.86
C VAL A 209 -11.86 -2.99 13.23
N LEU A 210 -12.50 -2.59 12.12
CA LEU A 210 -13.44 -3.45 11.40
C LEU A 210 -12.77 -4.72 10.85
N LEU A 211 -11.53 -4.62 10.37
CA LEU A 211 -10.75 -5.76 9.90
C LEU A 211 -10.48 -6.75 11.04
N ILE A 212 -10.05 -6.25 12.20
CA ILE A 212 -9.84 -7.11 13.39
C ILE A 212 -11.17 -7.78 13.81
N ALA A 213 -12.27 -7.02 13.84
CA ALA A 213 -13.58 -7.58 14.16
C ALA A 213 -14.01 -8.67 13.17
N LEU A 214 -13.77 -8.46 11.87
CA LEU A 214 -14.04 -9.45 10.83
C LEU A 214 -13.17 -10.71 11.03
N ILE A 215 -11.88 -10.56 11.31
CA ILE A 215 -10.97 -11.69 11.57
C ILE A 215 -11.47 -12.52 12.77
N VAL A 216 -11.79 -11.86 13.89
CA VAL A 216 -12.34 -12.53 15.09
C VAL A 216 -13.66 -13.24 14.79
N PHE A 217 -14.56 -12.60 14.04
CA PHE A 217 -15.82 -13.23 13.62
C PHE A 217 -15.56 -14.47 12.74
N GLY A 218 -14.58 -14.41 11.84
CA GLY A 218 -14.14 -15.55 11.04
C GLY A 218 -13.68 -16.73 11.91
N PHE A 219 -12.88 -16.47 12.95
CA PHE A 219 -12.46 -17.50 13.92
C PHE A 219 -13.65 -18.13 14.66
N VAL A 220 -14.62 -17.34 15.10
CA VAL A 220 -15.82 -17.84 15.77
C VAL A 220 -16.61 -18.79 14.85
N LEU A 221 -16.73 -18.46 13.56
CA LEU A 221 -17.46 -19.29 12.59
C LEU A 221 -16.85 -20.67 12.35
N ILE A 222 -15.57 -20.87 12.65
CA ILE A 222 -14.94 -22.20 12.63
C ILE A 222 -15.63 -23.15 13.61
N PHE A 223 -16.16 -22.62 14.73
CA PHE A 223 -16.85 -23.42 15.74
C PHE A 223 -18.36 -23.46 15.50
N THR A 224 -18.98 -22.37 15.05
CA THR A 224 -20.45 -22.22 15.02
C THR A 224 -21.14 -22.84 13.81
N HIS A 225 -20.43 -23.13 12.71
CA HIS A 225 -20.93 -23.86 11.51
C HIS A 225 -22.30 -23.41 10.91
N SER A 226 -22.82 -22.22 11.25
CA SER A 226 -24.14 -21.76 10.79
C SER A 226 -24.07 -21.23 9.35
N PRO A 227 -24.87 -21.78 8.40
CA PRO A 227 -24.88 -21.31 7.02
C PRO A 227 -25.29 -19.84 6.88
N ILE A 228 -26.26 -19.38 7.67
CA ILE A 228 -26.72 -17.98 7.66
C ILE A 228 -25.60 -17.07 8.16
N ALA A 229 -24.93 -17.45 9.25
CA ALA A 229 -23.84 -16.65 9.80
C ALA A 229 -22.65 -16.56 8.83
N GLN A 230 -22.35 -17.63 8.07
CA GLN A 230 -21.35 -17.60 7.00
C GLN A 230 -21.72 -16.63 5.86
N LYS A 231 -23.00 -16.54 5.49
CA LYS A 231 -23.47 -15.57 4.49
C LYS A 231 -23.38 -14.13 5.01
N ILE A 232 -23.76 -13.88 6.27
CA ILE A 232 -23.60 -12.55 6.89
C ILE A 232 -22.12 -12.14 6.91
N TYR A 233 -21.24 -13.04 7.35
CA TYR A 233 -19.80 -12.83 7.35
C TYR A 233 -19.26 -12.48 5.96
N ALA A 234 -19.69 -13.21 4.94
CA ALA A 234 -19.30 -12.94 3.56
C ALA A 234 -19.78 -11.56 3.07
N GLY A 235 -21.03 -11.17 3.39
CA GLY A 235 -21.54 -9.83 3.07
C GLY A 235 -20.77 -8.70 3.75
N LEU A 236 -20.49 -8.84 5.05
CA LEU A 236 -19.69 -7.88 5.82
C LEU A 236 -18.26 -7.78 5.28
N GLY A 237 -17.64 -8.92 4.96
CA GLY A 237 -16.30 -8.98 4.36
C GLY A 237 -16.25 -8.28 3.01
N ALA A 238 -17.19 -8.56 2.11
CA ALA A 238 -17.26 -7.89 0.80
C ALA A 238 -17.41 -6.37 0.94
N MET A 239 -18.29 -5.90 1.84
CA MET A 239 -18.45 -4.46 2.09
C MET A 239 -17.20 -3.82 2.67
N LEU A 240 -16.54 -4.49 3.63
CA LEU A 240 -15.32 -3.97 4.24
C LEU A 240 -14.17 -3.86 3.22
N PHE A 241 -13.96 -4.89 2.40
CA PHE A 241 -12.91 -4.85 1.38
C PHE A 241 -13.24 -3.90 0.21
N MET A 242 -14.52 -3.63 -0.09
CA MET A 242 -14.89 -2.51 -0.96
C MET A 242 -14.51 -1.15 -0.34
N ALA A 243 -14.59 -1.00 0.98
CA ALA A 243 -14.14 0.22 1.66
C ALA A 243 -12.60 0.33 1.67
N PHE A 244 -11.87 -0.79 1.84
CA PHE A 244 -10.41 -0.82 1.65
C PHE A 244 -10.03 -0.46 0.21
N LEU A 245 -10.73 -1.00 -0.79
CA LEU A 245 -10.48 -0.66 -2.20
C LEU A 245 -10.62 0.85 -2.45
N ALA A 246 -11.63 1.49 -1.86
CA ALA A 246 -11.80 2.94 -1.92
C ALA A 246 -10.65 3.70 -1.22
N PHE A 247 -10.28 3.26 -0.02
CA PHE A 247 -9.18 3.81 0.77
C PHE A 247 -7.84 3.73 0.01
N ASP A 248 -7.49 2.56 -0.50
CA ASP A 248 -6.24 2.28 -1.22
C ASP A 248 -6.21 3.05 -2.54
N THR A 249 -7.33 3.10 -3.26
CA THR A 249 -7.47 3.91 -4.47
C THR A 249 -7.17 5.38 -4.21
N GLN A 250 -7.68 5.93 -3.09
CA GLN A 250 -7.41 7.33 -2.73
C GLN A 250 -5.97 7.57 -2.29
N MET A 251 -5.35 6.63 -1.57
CA MET A 251 -3.92 6.71 -1.25
C MET A 251 -3.04 6.75 -2.51
N ILE A 252 -3.42 6.00 -3.54
CA ILE A 252 -2.69 5.91 -4.81
C ILE A 252 -2.82 7.20 -5.62
N MET A 253 -4.00 7.80 -5.67
CA MET A 253 -4.21 9.09 -6.34
C MET A 253 -3.53 10.26 -5.63
N GLY A 254 -3.37 10.18 -4.31
CA GLY A 254 -2.78 11.24 -3.50
C GLY A 254 -3.68 12.47 -3.33
N GLY A 255 -3.15 13.49 -2.65
CA GLY A 255 -3.91 14.73 -2.35
C GLY A 255 -4.98 14.58 -1.26
N LYS A 256 -4.83 13.55 -0.41
CA LYS A 256 -5.64 13.29 0.80
C LYS A 256 -4.73 13.22 2.03
N LYS A 257 -5.26 12.91 3.22
CA LYS A 257 -4.45 12.86 4.45
C LYS A 257 -3.33 11.82 4.41
N VAL A 258 -3.59 10.67 3.81
CA VAL A 258 -2.60 9.62 3.59
C VAL A 258 -2.41 9.46 2.10
N GLU A 259 -1.17 9.55 1.64
CA GLU A 259 -0.81 9.30 0.25
C GLU A 259 0.42 8.41 0.17
N LEU A 260 0.46 7.58 -0.88
CA LEU A 260 1.54 6.65 -1.09
C LEU A 260 2.64 7.29 -1.96
N SER A 261 3.90 6.97 -1.70
CA SER A 261 5.00 7.45 -2.55
C SER A 261 4.88 6.87 -3.98
N PRO A 262 5.11 7.65 -5.04
CA PRO A 262 5.11 7.16 -6.43
C PRO A 262 6.10 6.00 -6.70
N GLU A 263 7.10 5.82 -5.86
CA GLU A 263 8.06 4.70 -5.98
C GLU A 263 7.41 3.36 -5.61
N GLU A 264 6.35 3.37 -4.81
CA GLU A 264 5.68 2.20 -4.22
C GLU A 264 4.66 1.52 -5.15
N HIS A 265 4.87 1.58 -6.46
CA HIS A 265 3.92 1.04 -7.44
C HIS A 265 3.67 -0.47 -7.28
N VAL A 266 4.68 -1.24 -6.88
CA VAL A 266 4.52 -2.67 -6.60
C VAL A 266 3.64 -2.90 -5.38
N PHE A 267 3.86 -2.15 -4.30
CA PHE A 267 3.07 -2.26 -3.08
C PHE A 267 1.63 -1.82 -3.31
N ALA A 268 1.42 -0.68 -3.98
CA ALA A 268 0.12 -0.19 -4.42
C ALA A 268 -0.66 -1.24 -5.23
N THR A 269 0.02 -1.88 -6.19
CA THR A 269 -0.57 -2.94 -7.00
C THR A 269 -0.99 -4.14 -6.16
N ILE A 270 -0.16 -4.59 -5.20
CA ILE A 270 -0.48 -5.71 -4.31
C ILE A 270 -1.71 -5.39 -3.45
N MET A 271 -1.78 -4.18 -2.89
CA MET A 271 -2.90 -3.71 -2.06
C MET A 271 -4.23 -3.80 -2.82
N LEU A 272 -4.33 -3.12 -3.97
CA LEU A 272 -5.54 -3.16 -4.81
C LEU A 272 -5.89 -4.58 -5.28
N TYR A 273 -4.88 -5.38 -5.64
CA TYR A 273 -5.10 -6.74 -6.10
C TYR A 273 -5.67 -7.63 -4.99
N MET A 274 -5.10 -7.55 -3.78
CA MET A 274 -5.57 -8.31 -2.63
C MET A 274 -6.99 -7.92 -2.24
N ASP A 275 -7.32 -6.62 -2.28
CA ASP A 275 -8.69 -6.15 -2.02
C ASP A 275 -9.68 -6.76 -3.00
N ILE A 276 -9.38 -6.70 -4.30
CA ILE A 276 -10.28 -7.21 -5.35
C ILE A 276 -10.44 -8.74 -5.25
N VAL A 277 -9.36 -9.47 -5.00
CA VAL A 277 -9.44 -10.93 -4.81
C VAL A 277 -10.23 -11.28 -3.54
N GLN A 278 -10.09 -10.53 -2.45
CA GLN A 278 -10.93 -10.76 -1.27
C GLN A 278 -12.40 -10.42 -1.50
N ILE A 279 -12.71 -9.32 -2.20
CA ILE A 279 -14.08 -9.01 -2.61
C ILE A 279 -14.64 -10.19 -3.41
N PHE A 280 -13.89 -10.71 -4.39
CA PHE A 280 -14.30 -11.88 -5.16
C PHE A 280 -14.57 -13.10 -4.29
N LEU A 281 -13.66 -13.47 -3.39
CA LEU A 281 -13.80 -14.64 -2.52
C LEU A 281 -15.00 -14.51 -1.57
N PHE A 282 -15.24 -13.32 -1.01
CA PHE A 282 -16.42 -13.05 -0.19
C PHE A 282 -17.71 -13.11 -1.01
N LEU A 283 -17.75 -12.52 -2.22
CA LEU A 283 -18.91 -12.62 -3.10
C LEU A 283 -19.16 -14.07 -3.54
N LEU A 284 -18.11 -14.84 -3.79
CA LEU A 284 -18.21 -16.28 -4.08
C LEU A 284 -18.75 -17.05 -2.87
N GLN A 285 -18.35 -16.71 -1.65
CA GLN A 285 -18.94 -17.33 -0.46
C GLN A 285 -20.41 -16.94 -0.28
N LEU A 286 -20.77 -15.70 -0.61
CA LEU A 286 -22.13 -15.14 -0.47
C LEU A 286 -23.10 -15.71 -1.51
N PHE A 287 -22.71 -15.78 -2.77
CA PHE A 287 -23.57 -16.20 -3.89
C PHE A 287 -23.25 -17.59 -4.44
N GLY A 288 -22.12 -18.16 -4.06
CA GLY A 288 -21.66 -19.46 -4.52
C GLY A 288 -22.53 -20.61 -4.06
N GLU A 289 -22.91 -21.46 -5.00
CA GLU A 289 -23.45 -22.79 -4.73
C GLU A 289 -22.31 -23.82 -4.76
N ARG A 290 -22.17 -24.61 -3.69
CA ARG A 290 -21.14 -25.64 -3.57
C ARG A 290 -21.51 -26.90 -4.38
N LYS A 291 -20.49 -27.59 -4.88
CA LYS A 291 -20.61 -28.92 -5.54
C LYS A 291 -20.65 -30.05 -4.53
#